data_AF-A0A5F0K699-F1
#
_entry.id   AF-A0A5F0K699-F1
#
_cell.length_a   1.000
_cell.length_b   1.000
_cell.length_c   1.000
_cell.angle_alpha   90.00
_cell.angle_beta   90.00
_cell.angle_gamma   90.00
#
_symmetry.space_group_name_H-M   'P 1'
#
loop_
_entity.id
_entity.type
_entity.pdbx_description
1 polymer ?
#
loop_
_entity_poly.entity_id
_entity_poly.type
_entity_poly.pdbx_seq_one_letter_code
_entity_poly.pdbx_strand_id
1 'polypeptide(L)'
;MRALLLITLFAVLPAKAASETECQQAFLEWMLDQQKQFSDRKASKMERRNAERAIDQAREAFAKQESFCQAMAWVADEQGEDPRFKPRSGEIHDFVPRG
;
A
#
# COMPACT_ATOMS: atom_id res chain seq x y z
N MET A 1 26.32 35.88 -24.93
CA MET A 1 24.91 35.43 -25.00
C MET A 1 24.84 33.89 -24.92
N ARG A 2 25.23 33.29 -23.80
CA ARG A 2 25.20 31.81 -23.61
C ARG A 2 24.84 31.39 -22.18
N ALA A 3 24.92 32.32 -21.22
CA ALA A 3 24.58 32.06 -19.82
C ALA A 3 23.07 32.11 -19.50
N LEU A 4 22.23 32.59 -20.42
CA LEU A 4 20.79 32.76 -20.19
C LEU A 4 19.96 31.48 -20.43
N LEU A 5 20.55 30.42 -20.97
CA LEU A 5 19.85 29.16 -21.28
C LEU A 5 19.83 28.15 -20.13
N LEU A 6 20.53 28.40 -19.01
CA LEU A 6 20.56 27.49 -17.87
C LEU A 6 19.49 27.79 -16.82
N ILE A 7 18.81 28.94 -16.91
CA ILE A 7 17.78 29.34 -15.93
C ILE A 7 16.40 28.78 -16.29
N THR A 8 16.18 28.35 -17.54
CA THR A 8 14.87 27.83 -17.98
C THR A 8 14.59 26.39 -17.56
N LEU A 9 15.57 25.63 -17.07
CA LEU A 9 15.37 24.25 -16.60
C LEU A 9 14.85 24.14 -15.16
N PHE A 10 14.95 25.19 -14.35
CA PHE A 10 14.40 25.20 -12.98
C PHE A 10 12.89 25.54 -12.93
N ALA A 11 12.28 25.88 -14.07
CA ALA A 11 10.86 26.18 -14.17
C ALA A 11 9.97 24.93 -14.38
N VAL A 12 10.55 23.73 -14.41
CA VAL A 12 9.79 22.49 -14.25
C VAL A 12 9.68 22.26 -12.75
N LEU A 13 8.75 22.98 -12.11
CA LEU A 13 8.41 22.71 -10.72
C LEU A 13 8.16 21.20 -10.55
N PRO A 14 8.67 20.59 -9.46
CA PRO A 14 8.36 19.21 -9.18
C PRO A 14 6.83 19.12 -9.07
N ALA A 15 6.22 18.10 -9.67
CA ALA A 15 4.90 17.65 -9.26
C ALA A 15 4.93 17.63 -7.73
N LYS A 16 4.10 18.46 -7.07
CA LYS A 16 4.18 18.61 -5.61
C LYS A 16 4.08 17.22 -5.01
N ALA A 17 5.20 16.74 -4.46
CA ALA A 17 5.20 15.50 -3.71
C ALA A 17 4.20 15.70 -2.57
N ALA A 18 3.31 14.72 -2.37
CA ALA A 18 2.36 14.75 -1.27
C ALA A 18 3.14 14.98 0.03
N SER A 19 2.61 15.84 0.89
CA SER A 19 3.15 16.05 2.22
C SER A 19 2.92 14.81 3.08
N GLU A 20 3.76 14.61 4.10
CA GLU A 20 3.58 13.48 5.04
C GLU A 20 2.19 13.46 5.67
N THR A 21 1.59 14.62 5.94
CA THR A 21 0.21 14.71 6.47
C THR A 21 -0.82 14.21 5.46
N GLU A 22 -0.68 14.53 4.18
CA GLU A 22 -1.57 14.03 3.12
C GLU A 22 -1.41 12.51 2.94
N CYS A 23 -0.17 12.02 2.95
CA CYS A 23 0.11 10.59 2.90
C CYS A 23 -0.41 9.85 4.14
N GLN A 24 -0.33 10.46 5.32
CA GLN A 24 -0.90 9.91 6.55
C GLN A 24 -2.41 9.76 6.43
N GLN A 25 -3.10 10.78 5.94
CA GLN A 25 -4.54 10.71 5.73
C GLN A 25 -4.90 9.61 4.72
N ALA A 26 -4.20 9.55 3.59
CA ALA A 26 -4.39 8.51 2.59
C ALA A 26 -4.11 7.09 3.15
N PHE A 27 -3.08 6.95 3.97
CA PHE A 27 -2.74 5.69 4.64
C PHE A 27 -3.85 5.25 5.60
N LEU A 28 -4.41 6.18 6.40
CA LEU A 28 -5.50 5.88 7.33
C LEU A 28 -6.79 5.47 6.58
N GLU A 29 -7.12 6.18 5.51
CA GLU A 29 -8.28 5.86 4.66
C GLU A 29 -8.13 4.49 4.01
N TRP A 30 -6.97 4.23 3.40
CA TRP A 30 -6.67 2.94 2.79
C TRP A 30 -6.67 1.79 3.80
N MET A 31 -6.06 1.98 4.98
CA MET A 31 -6.05 1.00 6.08
C MET A 31 -7.47 0.67 6.54
N LEU A 32 -8.34 1.67 6.66
CA LEU A 32 -9.72 1.48 7.04
C LEU A 32 -10.47 0.63 6.00
N ASP A 33 -10.25 0.86 4.71
CA ASP A 33 -10.89 0.09 3.65
C ASP A 33 -10.41 -1.37 3.60
N GLN A 34 -9.11 -1.62 3.78
CA GLN A 34 -8.61 -2.99 3.94
C GLN A 34 -9.21 -3.66 5.19
N GLN A 35 -9.32 -2.94 6.31
CA GLN A 35 -9.90 -3.49 7.54
C GLN A 35 -11.38 -3.84 7.37
N LYS A 36 -12.15 -3.03 6.62
CA LYS A 36 -13.54 -3.36 6.24
C LYS A 36 -13.58 -4.63 5.39
N GLN A 37 -12.73 -4.75 4.38
CA GLN A 37 -12.66 -5.92 3.51
C GLN A 37 -12.32 -7.20 4.29
N PHE A 38 -11.33 -7.14 5.17
CA PHE A 38 -10.95 -8.25 6.05
C PHE A 38 -12.09 -8.70 6.98
N SER A 39 -12.83 -7.72 7.50
CA SER A 39 -13.92 -7.94 8.46
C SER A 39 -15.24 -8.32 7.79
N ASP A 40 -15.37 -8.16 6.47
CA ASP A 40 -16.59 -8.49 5.75
C ASP A 40 -16.78 -10.01 5.68
N ARG A 41 -17.84 -10.49 6.34
CA ARG A 41 -18.20 -11.91 6.37
C ARG A 41 -18.78 -12.40 5.04
N LYS A 42 -19.21 -11.49 4.16
CA LYS A 42 -19.74 -11.81 2.82
C LYS A 42 -18.63 -11.92 1.78
N ALA A 43 -17.47 -11.29 2.02
CA ALA A 43 -16.30 -11.45 1.19
C ALA A 43 -15.77 -12.90 1.23
N SER A 44 -15.22 -13.35 0.12
CA SER A 44 -14.59 -14.65 0.02
C SER A 44 -13.41 -14.76 0.98
N LYS A 45 -13.06 -16.00 1.37
CA LYS A 45 -11.88 -16.26 2.20
C LYS A 45 -10.60 -15.65 1.60
N MET A 46 -10.49 -15.65 0.27
CA MET A 46 -9.30 -15.14 -0.41
C MET A 46 -9.25 -13.61 -0.37
N GLU A 47 -10.35 -12.92 -0.63
CA GLU A 47 -10.40 -11.46 -0.55
C GLU A 47 -10.07 -10.95 0.85
N ARG A 48 -10.60 -11.62 1.88
CA ARG A 48 -10.30 -11.27 3.28
C ARG A 48 -8.82 -11.48 3.61
N ARG A 49 -8.23 -12.58 3.13
CA ARG A 49 -6.80 -12.87 3.32
C ARG A 49 -5.90 -11.88 2.58
N ASN A 50 -6.27 -11.48 1.38
CA ASN A 50 -5.53 -10.47 0.63
C ASN A 50 -5.54 -9.13 1.38
N ALA A 51 -6.69 -8.74 1.94
CA ALA A 51 -6.78 -7.54 2.75
C ALA A 51 -5.93 -7.60 4.03
N GLU A 52 -5.94 -8.74 4.74
CA GLU A 52 -5.06 -8.98 5.91
C GLU A 52 -3.58 -8.83 5.54
N ARG A 53 -3.15 -9.49 4.45
CA ARG A 53 -1.76 -9.42 3.98
C ARG A 53 -1.35 -8.02 3.55
N ALA A 54 -2.25 -7.30 2.87
CA ALA A 54 -2.00 -5.92 2.48
C ALA A 54 -1.79 -5.04 3.72
N ILE A 55 -2.63 -5.18 4.75
CA ILE A 55 -2.49 -4.48 6.03
C ILE A 55 -1.12 -4.75 6.65
N ASP A 56 -0.71 -6.02 6.75
CA ASP A 56 0.56 -6.39 7.38
C ASP A 56 1.75 -5.82 6.62
N GLN A 57 1.72 -5.86 5.29
CA GLN A 57 2.81 -5.36 4.45
C GLN A 57 2.88 -3.82 4.47
N ALA A 58 1.76 -3.12 4.47
CA ALA A 58 1.72 -1.67 4.64
C ALA A 58 2.30 -1.24 6.00
N ARG A 59 1.97 -1.97 7.08
CA ARG A 59 2.55 -1.76 8.41
C ARG A 59 4.04 -2.04 8.43
N GLU A 60 4.51 -3.10 7.76
CA GLU A 60 5.93 -3.41 7.63
C GLU A 60 6.69 -2.33 6.84
N ALA A 61 6.10 -1.84 5.73
CA ALA A 61 6.66 -0.76 4.93
C ALA A 61 6.81 0.53 5.75
N PHE A 62 5.78 0.88 6.52
CA PHE A 62 5.85 2.00 7.47
C PHE A 62 6.92 1.76 8.55
N ALA A 63 6.95 0.59 9.20
CA ALA A 63 7.91 0.29 10.26
C ALA A 63 9.38 0.36 9.82
N LYS A 64 9.67 0.16 8.52
CA LYS A 64 11.02 0.26 7.97
C LYS A 64 11.54 1.69 7.82
N GLN A 65 10.66 2.64 7.54
CA GLN A 65 11.07 4.00 7.11
C GLN A 65 10.41 5.13 7.91
N GLU A 66 9.41 4.82 8.74
CA GLU A 66 8.63 5.75 9.54
C GLU A 66 8.05 6.93 8.73
N SER A 67 7.80 6.70 7.43
CA SER A 67 7.24 7.66 6.49
C SER A 67 5.94 7.11 5.89
N PHE A 68 4.87 7.90 5.98
CA PHE A 68 3.59 7.53 5.38
C PHE A 68 3.67 7.62 3.86
N CYS A 69 4.37 8.62 3.31
CA CYS A 69 4.51 8.73 1.86
C CYS A 69 5.27 7.54 1.27
N GLN A 70 6.29 7.06 1.96
CA GLN A 70 7.01 5.88 1.50
C GLN A 70 6.18 4.60 1.63
N ALA A 71 5.40 4.45 2.72
CA ALA A 71 4.46 3.34 2.85
C ALA A 71 3.39 3.37 1.74
N MET A 72 2.89 4.55 1.38
CA MET A 72 1.92 4.73 0.30
C MET A 72 2.52 4.49 -1.09
N ALA A 73 3.82 4.74 -1.29
CA ALA A 73 4.50 4.34 -2.52
C ALA A 73 4.49 2.81 -2.70
N TRP A 74 4.71 2.06 -1.61
CA TRP A 74 4.55 0.60 -1.63
C TRP A 74 3.10 0.17 -1.95
N VAL A 75 2.11 0.82 -1.35
CA VAL A 75 0.68 0.55 -1.65
C VAL A 75 0.36 0.78 -3.14
N ALA A 76 0.94 1.82 -3.75
CA ALA A 76 0.74 2.12 -5.16
C ALA A 76 1.38 1.06 -6.07
N ASP A 77 2.53 0.50 -5.69
CA ASP A 77 3.27 -0.51 -6.44
C ASP A 77 2.66 -1.93 -6.31
N GLU A 78 2.01 -2.26 -5.19
CA GLU A 78 1.38 -3.58 -4.95
C GLU A 78 -0.01 -3.78 -5.59
N GLN A 79 -0.36 -2.99 -6.61
CA GLN A 79 -1.55 -3.25 -7.43
C GLN A 79 -1.47 -4.54 -8.27
N GLY A 80 -0.37 -5.29 -8.21
CA GLY A 80 -0.21 -6.60 -8.86
C GLY A 80 -0.53 -7.75 -7.91
N GLU A 81 -1.32 -8.73 -8.38
CA GLU A 81 -1.63 -9.99 -7.70
C GLU A 81 -0.44 -10.51 -6.89
N ASP A 82 -0.62 -10.71 -5.57
CA ASP A 82 0.40 -11.30 -4.69
C ASP A 82 0.84 -12.65 -5.28
N PRO A 83 2.07 -12.78 -5.83
CA PRO A 83 2.55 -14.03 -6.41
C PRO A 83 2.76 -15.11 -5.33
N ARG A 84 2.60 -14.75 -4.05
CA ARG A 84 2.73 -15.62 -2.87
C ARG A 84 1.39 -16.25 -2.49
N PHE A 85 0.59 -16.72 -3.46
CA PHE A 85 -0.45 -17.75 -3.25
C PHE A 85 0.06 -19.05 -2.58
N LYS A 86 1.33 -19.10 -2.16
CA LYS A 86 1.86 -20.10 -1.25
C LYS A 86 1.63 -19.68 0.22
N PRO A 87 1.04 -20.56 1.03
CA PRO A 87 1.03 -20.50 2.49
C PRO A 87 2.30 -19.95 3.13
N ARG A 88 2.19 -18.98 4.05
CA ARG A 88 3.30 -18.68 4.99
C ARG A 88 3.30 -19.73 6.10
N SER A 89 4.49 -20.05 6.63
CA SER A 89 4.60 -20.93 7.79
C SER A 89 3.87 -20.31 8.99
N GLY A 90 2.94 -21.04 9.59
CA GLY A 90 2.12 -20.59 10.74
C GLY A 90 0.78 -19.94 10.37
N GLU A 91 0.45 -19.82 9.09
CA GLU A 91 -0.83 -19.29 8.63
C GLU A 91 -1.90 -20.41 8.72
N ILE A 92 -2.99 -20.21 9.48
CA ILE A 92 -4.08 -21.21 9.56
C ILE A 92 -4.80 -21.26 8.20
N HIS A 93 -4.74 -22.41 7.54
CA HIS A 93 -5.36 -22.68 6.25
C HIS A 93 -6.57 -23.59 6.44
N ASP A 94 -7.69 -23.04 6.93
CA ASP A 94 -8.93 -23.82 7.01
C ASP A 94 -9.67 -23.74 5.68
N PHE A 95 -9.15 -24.48 4.68
CA PHE A 95 -9.69 -24.55 3.32
C PHE A 95 -10.66 -25.69 3.09
N VAL A 96 -11.04 -26.47 4.11
CA VAL A 96 -12.01 -27.55 3.91
C VAL A 96 -13.38 -26.92 3.61
N PRO A 97 -14.00 -27.18 2.44
CA PRO A 97 -15.40 -26.87 2.24
C PRO A 97 -16.16 -27.78 3.20
N ARG A 98 -17.02 -27.23 4.06
CA ARG A 98 -18.06 -28.05 4.67
C ARG A 98 -19.00 -28.42 3.52
N GLY A 99 -18.86 -29.65 3.04
CA GLY A 99 -19.81 -30.28 2.13
C GLY A 99 -21.18 -30.44 2.76
#